data_AF-A0AAU7CKR4-F1
#
_entry.id   AF-A0AAU7CKR4-F1
#
_cell.length_a   1.000
_cell.length_b   1.000
_cell.length_c   1.000
_cell.angle_alpha   90.00
_cell.angle_beta   90.00
_cell.angle_gamma   90.00
#
_symmetry.space_group_name_H-M   'P 1'
#
loop_
_entity.id
_entity.type
_entity.pdbx_description
1 polymer ?
#
loop_
_entity_poly.entity_id
_entity_poly.type
_entity_poly.pdbx_seq_one_letter_code
_entity_poly.pdbx_strand_id
1 'polypeptide(L)'
;MQEPSSKGEEPNPSISKDIEKLAQRLREAEHLEPEVRAEMADLLADLTAVLHPPEPQTEALAESTAQLVRAVSDQHEPGLIEAAKERLEEAVVRAETKAPVATEIVLRLIDVLSGIGI
;
A
#
# COMPACT_ATOMS: atom_id res chain seq x y z
N MET A 1 -5.27 -32.07 -19.59
CA MET A 1 -4.88 -30.65 -19.73
C MET A 1 -5.95 -29.85 -19.05
N GLN A 2 -5.66 -29.23 -17.90
CA GLN A 2 -6.59 -28.34 -17.21
C GLN A 2 -6.00 -26.93 -17.33
N GLU A 3 -6.70 -26.09 -18.08
CA GLU A 3 -6.49 -24.65 -18.13
C GLU A 3 -7.22 -24.05 -16.91
N PRO A 4 -6.54 -23.37 -15.97
CA PRO A 4 -7.27 -22.59 -14.99
C PRO A 4 -7.68 -21.27 -15.65
N SER A 5 -9.00 -21.09 -15.71
CA SER A 5 -9.70 -19.85 -16.04
C SER A 5 -9.08 -18.63 -15.37
N SER A 6 -8.72 -17.64 -16.18
CA SER A 6 -8.59 -16.24 -15.76
C SER A 6 -9.97 -15.77 -15.27
N LYS A 7 -10.23 -15.94 -13.98
CA LYS A 7 -11.39 -15.37 -13.31
C LYS A 7 -11.01 -13.94 -12.97
N GLY A 8 -11.63 -12.98 -13.65
CA GLY A 8 -11.45 -11.55 -13.39
C GLY A 8 -11.55 -11.29 -11.90
N GLU A 9 -10.49 -10.69 -11.37
CA GLU A 9 -10.38 -10.29 -9.98
C GLU A 9 -11.51 -9.31 -9.69
N GLU A 10 -12.45 -9.74 -8.85
CA GLU A 10 -13.38 -8.81 -8.25
C GLU A 10 -12.54 -7.86 -7.37
N PRO A 11 -12.71 -6.53 -7.50
CA PRO A 11 -11.97 -5.59 -6.69
C PRO A 11 -12.18 -5.92 -5.22
N ASN A 12 -11.11 -6.38 -4.56
CA ASN A 12 -11.24 -6.98 -3.24
C ASN A 12 -11.54 -5.88 -2.20
N PRO A 13 -12.76 -5.81 -1.65
CA PRO A 13 -13.14 -4.78 -0.68
C PRO A 13 -12.37 -4.94 0.66
N SER A 14 -11.53 -5.96 0.78
CA SER A 14 -10.60 -6.09 1.90
C SER A 14 -9.45 -5.10 1.85
N ILE A 15 -9.05 -4.59 0.67
CA ILE A 15 -7.84 -3.76 0.54
C ILE A 15 -7.99 -2.45 1.31
N SER A 16 -9.07 -1.70 1.10
CA SER A 16 -9.36 -0.47 1.86
C SER A 16 -9.38 -0.73 3.37
N LYS A 17 -10.01 -1.84 3.80
CA LYS A 17 -10.08 -2.21 5.22
C LYS A 17 -8.72 -2.57 5.81
N ASP A 18 -7.84 -3.18 5.03
CA ASP A 18 -6.49 -3.55 5.48
C ASP A 18 -5.62 -2.28 5.61
N ILE A 19 -5.73 -1.35 4.66
CA ILE A 19 -5.06 -0.04 4.70
C ILE A 19 -5.55 0.78 5.91
N GLU A 20 -6.86 0.87 6.14
CA GLU A 20 -7.45 1.56 7.29
C GLU A 20 -6.97 0.97 8.63
N LYS A 21 -6.88 -0.36 8.73
CA LYS A 21 -6.37 -1.03 9.94
C LYS A 21 -4.91 -0.70 10.20
N LEU A 22 -4.06 -0.65 9.17
CA LEU A 22 -2.66 -0.24 9.36
C LEU A 22 -2.57 1.22 9.77
N ALA A 23 -3.33 2.12 9.12
CA ALA A 23 -3.35 3.54 9.49
C ALA A 23 -3.68 3.70 10.98
N GLN A 24 -4.66 2.94 11.49
CA GLN A 24 -4.99 2.93 12.91
C GLN A 24 -3.83 2.39 13.78
N ARG A 25 -3.20 1.28 13.39
CA ARG A 25 -2.07 0.70 14.14
C ARG A 25 -0.87 1.66 14.19
N LEU A 26 -0.57 2.36 13.11
CA LEU A 26 0.53 3.33 13.06
C LEU A 26 0.25 4.53 13.96
N ARG A 27 -1.00 5.00 14.05
CA ARG A 27 -1.38 6.02 15.05
C ARG A 27 -1.10 5.56 16.48
N GLU A 28 -1.23 4.27 16.76
CA GLU A 28 -1.01 3.66 18.07
C GLU A 28 0.46 3.24 18.31
N ALA A 29 1.34 3.33 17.30
CA ALA A 29 2.71 2.81 17.36
C ALA A 29 3.65 3.72 18.18
N GLU A 30 3.63 3.63 19.51
CA GLU A 30 4.38 4.53 20.42
C GLU A 30 5.90 4.60 20.20
N HIS A 31 6.49 3.65 19.46
CA HIS A 31 7.91 3.66 19.10
C HIS A 31 8.24 4.62 17.94
N LEU A 32 7.24 5.09 17.19
CA LEU A 32 7.39 6.08 16.14
C LEU A 32 7.17 7.49 16.69
N GLU A 33 7.91 8.45 16.16
CA GLU A 33 7.70 9.86 16.51
C GLU A 33 6.26 10.29 16.17
N PRO A 34 5.62 11.15 16.98
CA PRO A 34 4.23 11.57 16.76
C PRO A 34 3.97 12.13 15.36
N GLU A 35 4.94 12.88 14.81
CA GLU A 35 4.86 13.47 13.47
C GLU A 35 4.85 12.40 12.38
N VAL A 36 5.74 11.40 12.47
CA VAL A 36 5.81 10.28 11.54
C VAL A 36 4.52 9.44 11.57
N ARG A 37 3.99 9.17 12.77
CA ARG A 37 2.72 8.44 12.92
C ARG A 37 1.56 9.14 12.23
N ALA A 38 1.45 10.45 12.42
CA ALA A 38 0.39 11.25 11.81
C ALA A 38 0.54 11.24 10.29
N GLU A 39 1.75 11.51 9.79
CA GLU A 39 2.03 11.54 8.35
C GLU A 39 1.72 10.21 7.68
N MET A 40 2.18 9.07 8.22
CA MET A 40 1.88 7.77 7.63
C MET A 40 0.38 7.45 7.63
N ALA A 41 -0.32 7.79 8.71
CA ALA A 41 -1.74 7.52 8.80
C ALA A 41 -2.56 8.38 7.83
N ASP A 42 -2.15 9.63 7.62
CA ASP A 42 -2.77 10.54 6.65
C ASP A 42 -2.50 10.06 5.22
N LEU A 43 -1.27 9.64 4.90
CA LEU A 43 -0.95 9.06 3.59
C LEU A 43 -1.76 7.81 3.27
N LEU A 44 -1.94 6.91 4.24
CA LEU A 44 -2.77 5.71 4.06
C LEU A 44 -4.26 6.04 3.90
N ALA A 45 -4.74 7.09 4.58
CA ALA A 45 -6.12 7.56 4.42
C ALA A 45 -6.35 8.18 3.04
N ASP A 46 -5.44 9.04 2.58
CA ASP A 46 -5.47 9.63 1.25
C ASP A 46 -5.39 8.55 0.16
N LEU A 47 -4.51 7.56 0.34
CA LEU A 47 -4.39 6.43 -0.56
C LEU A 47 -5.68 5.61 -0.61
N THR A 48 -6.32 5.38 0.52
CA THR A 48 -7.63 4.69 0.56
C THR A 48 -8.70 5.48 -0.19
N ALA A 49 -8.72 6.81 -0.05
CA ALA A 49 -9.68 7.67 -0.74
C ALA A 49 -9.48 7.69 -2.25
N VAL A 50 -8.23 7.66 -2.72
CA VAL A 50 -7.91 7.69 -4.16
C VAL A 50 -8.09 6.32 -4.80
N LEU A 51 -7.83 5.23 -4.08
CA LEU A 51 -8.00 3.86 -4.57
C LEU A 51 -9.46 3.35 -4.48
N HIS A 52 -10.40 4.15 -3.96
CA HIS A 52 -11.79 3.76 -3.81
C HIS A 52 -12.76 4.69 -4.57
N PRO A 53 -13.57 4.18 -5.51
CA PRO A 53 -13.63 2.78 -5.94
C PRO A 53 -12.38 2.38 -6.75
N PRO A 54 -11.98 1.10 -6.71
CA PRO A 54 -10.82 0.63 -7.46
C PRO A 54 -11.07 0.71 -8.96
N GLU A 55 -10.15 1.39 -9.65
CA GLU A 55 -10.12 1.46 -11.10
C GLU A 55 -9.06 0.49 -11.68
N PRO A 56 -9.22 0.03 -12.93
CA PRO A 56 -8.26 -0.89 -13.56
C PRO A 56 -6.82 -0.36 -13.58
N GLN A 57 -6.64 0.96 -13.69
CA GLN A 57 -5.32 1.60 -13.67
C GLN A 57 -4.64 1.62 -12.29
N THR A 58 -5.42 1.47 -11.21
CA THR A 58 -4.95 1.52 -9.82
C THR A 58 -5.02 0.17 -9.11
N GLU A 59 -5.54 -0.87 -9.75
CA GLU A 59 -5.72 -2.19 -9.15
C GLU A 59 -4.40 -2.79 -8.65
N ALA A 60 -3.37 -2.82 -9.50
CA ALA A 60 -2.04 -3.28 -9.12
C ALA A 60 -1.42 -2.42 -8.00
N LEU A 61 -1.66 -1.10 -8.04
CA LEU A 61 -1.18 -0.18 -7.00
C LEU A 61 -1.84 -0.47 -5.66
N ALA A 62 -3.16 -0.71 -5.65
CA ALA A 62 -3.92 -1.08 -4.47
C ALA A 62 -3.49 -2.43 -3.91
N GLU A 63 -3.30 -3.43 -4.78
CA GLU A 63 -2.86 -4.76 -4.37
C GLU A 63 -1.45 -4.73 -3.77
N SER A 64 -0.48 -4.13 -4.45
CA SER A 64 0.89 -4.03 -3.93
C SER A 64 0.96 -3.20 -2.64
N THR A 65 0.13 -2.16 -2.51
CA THR A 65 -0.02 -1.42 -1.25
C THR A 65 -0.51 -2.35 -0.16
N ALA A 66 -1.55 -3.14 -0.39
CA ALA A 66 -2.06 -4.10 0.59
C ALA A 66 -1.02 -5.15 0.99
N GLN A 67 -0.21 -5.62 0.04
CA GLN A 67 0.89 -6.55 0.30
C GLN A 67 1.95 -5.93 1.21
N LEU A 68 2.39 -4.70 0.93
CA LEU A 68 3.33 -3.97 1.79
C LEU A 68 2.74 -3.73 3.18
N VAL A 69 1.49 -3.29 3.24
CA VAL A 69 0.75 -3.07 4.48
C VAL A 69 0.73 -4.32 5.35
N ARG A 70 0.47 -5.49 4.76
CA ARG A 70 0.49 -6.79 5.46
C ARG A 70 1.90 -7.17 5.89
N ALA A 71 2.90 -6.98 5.03
CA ALA A 71 4.31 -7.26 5.34
C ALA A 71 4.77 -6.48 6.58
N VAL A 72 4.45 -5.19 6.65
CA VAL A 72 4.76 -4.31 7.79
C VAL A 72 3.91 -4.69 9.02
N SER A 73 2.59 -4.87 8.83
CA SER A 73 1.64 -5.15 9.92
C SER A 73 1.93 -6.43 10.69
N ASP A 74 2.35 -7.48 9.98
CA ASP A 74 2.61 -8.79 10.56
C ASP A 74 4.08 -8.93 11.01
N GLN A 75 4.88 -7.85 10.95
CA GLN A 75 6.30 -7.83 11.29
C GLN A 75 7.06 -8.94 10.56
N HIS A 76 6.82 -9.08 9.25
CA HIS A 76 7.52 -10.06 8.42
C HIS A 76 9.03 -9.79 8.44
N GLU A 77 9.81 -10.81 8.06
CA GLU A 77 11.26 -10.68 7.93
C GLU A 77 11.60 -9.51 6.97
N PRO A 78 12.69 -8.76 7.21
CA PRO A 78 13.03 -7.57 6.42
C PRO A 78 13.05 -7.83 4.90
N GLY A 79 13.48 -9.02 4.47
CA GLY A 79 13.49 -9.38 3.04
C GLY A 79 12.09 -9.49 2.41
N LEU A 80 11.05 -9.79 3.18
CA LEU A 80 9.66 -9.82 2.68
C LEU A 80 9.07 -8.41 2.58
N ILE A 81 9.44 -7.51 3.50
CA ILE A 81 9.05 -6.09 3.44
C ILE A 81 9.69 -5.45 2.21
N GLU A 82 10.99 -5.64 2.01
CA GLU A 82 11.71 -5.14 0.82
C GLU A 82 11.10 -5.69 -0.49
N ALA A 83 10.82 -6.99 -0.56
CA ALA A 83 10.18 -7.56 -1.74
C ALA A 83 8.76 -6.99 -1.99
N ALA A 84 8.01 -6.65 -0.94
CA ALA A 84 6.69 -6.02 -1.09
C ALA A 84 6.82 -4.56 -1.55
N LYS A 85 7.85 -3.85 -1.07
CA LYS A 85 8.20 -2.50 -1.50
C LYS A 85 8.63 -2.47 -2.97
N GLU A 86 9.49 -3.38 -3.41
CA GLU A 86 9.89 -3.50 -4.83
C GLU A 86 8.67 -3.69 -5.76
N ARG A 87 7.72 -4.56 -5.37
CA ARG A 87 6.47 -4.75 -6.14
C ARG A 87 5.62 -3.49 -6.19
N LEU A 88 5.58 -2.73 -5.09
CA LEU A 88 4.84 -1.47 -5.04
C LEU A 88 5.49 -0.41 -5.94
N GLU A 89 6.82 -0.32 -5.96
CA GLU A 89 7.55 0.56 -6.88
C GLU A 89 7.28 0.21 -8.35
N GLU A 90 7.24 -1.08 -8.70
CA GLU A 90 6.85 -1.50 -10.05
C GLU A 90 5.41 -1.12 -10.40
N ALA A 91 4.47 -1.22 -9.44
CA ALA A 91 3.09 -0.82 -9.63
C ALA A 91 2.96 0.70 -9.83
N VAL A 92 3.78 1.50 -9.12
CA VAL A 92 3.87 2.95 -9.31
C VAL A 92 4.25 3.28 -10.76
N VAL A 93 5.31 2.68 -11.29
CA VAL A 93 5.77 2.94 -12.67
C VAL A 93 4.67 2.65 -13.70
N ARG A 94 3.84 1.62 -13.47
CA ARG A 94 2.74 1.25 -14.36
C ARG A 94 1.55 2.21 -14.25
N ALA A 95 1.29 2.74 -13.05
CA ALA A 95 0.15 3.59 -12.74
C ALA A 95 0.43 5.08 -12.99
N GLU A 96 1.68 5.53 -12.99
CA GLU A 96 2.09 6.95 -12.97
C GLU A 96 1.41 7.79 -14.06
N THR A 97 1.35 7.28 -15.28
CA THR A 97 0.74 8.00 -16.41
C THR A 97 -0.79 8.12 -16.33
N LYS A 98 -1.45 7.24 -15.57
CA LYS A 98 -2.92 7.11 -15.51
C LYS A 98 -3.50 7.56 -14.18
N ALA A 99 -2.73 7.46 -13.10
CA ALA A 99 -3.12 7.77 -11.74
C ALA A 99 -2.00 8.53 -11.00
N PRO A 100 -1.55 9.69 -11.52
CA PRO A 100 -0.39 10.42 -10.99
C PRO A 100 -0.54 10.81 -9.51
N VAL A 101 -1.75 11.15 -9.09
CA VAL A 101 -2.06 11.49 -7.69
C VAL A 101 -1.86 10.28 -6.78
N ALA A 102 -2.35 9.10 -7.18
CA ALA A 102 -2.20 7.88 -6.39
C ALA A 102 -0.72 7.49 -6.27
N THR A 103 0.05 7.64 -7.36
CA THR A 103 1.48 7.33 -7.36
C THR A 103 2.29 8.29 -6.50
N GLU A 104 1.95 9.58 -6.46
CA GLU A 104 2.63 10.56 -5.60
C GLU A 104 2.45 10.21 -4.12
N ILE A 105 1.23 9.85 -3.70
CA ILE A 105 0.94 9.43 -2.33
C ILE A 105 1.76 8.18 -1.96
N VAL A 106 1.84 7.20 -2.87
CA VAL A 106 2.61 5.98 -2.66
C VAL A 106 4.10 6.24 -2.55
N LEU A 107 4.67 7.09 -3.41
CA LEU A 107 6.09 7.47 -3.33
C LEU A 107 6.41 8.13 -2.00
N ARG A 108 5.54 9.03 -1.53
CA ARG A 108 5.71 9.65 -0.21
C ARG A 108 5.59 8.64 0.93
N LEU A 109 4.69 7.67 0.82
CA LEU A 109 4.60 6.57 1.79
C LEU A 109 5.91 5.75 1.85
N ILE A 110 6.48 5.43 0.68
CA ILE A 110 7.76 4.71 0.57
C ILE A 110 8.91 5.51 1.20
N ASP A 111 8.96 6.82 0.96
CA ASP A 111 9.99 7.69 1.55
C ASP A 111 9.90 7.73 3.07
N VAL A 112 8.68 7.84 3.62
CA VAL A 112 8.47 7.84 5.08
C VAL A 112 8.87 6.50 5.70
N LEU A 113 8.50 5.37 5.09
CA LEU A 113 8.91 4.03 5.53
C LEU A 113 10.45 3.90 5.54
N SER A 114 11.09 4.34 4.45
CA SER A 114 12.54 4.29 4.33
C SER A 114 13.23 5.16 5.40
N GLY A 115 12.63 6.31 5.74
CA GLY A 115 13.13 7.21 6.77
C GLY A 115 13.14 6.61 8.19
N ILE A 116 12.28 5.62 8.46
CA ILE A 116 12.22 4.89 9.74
C ILE A 116 12.89 3.52 9.70
N GLY A 117 13.56 3.18 8.60
CA GLY A 117 14.28 1.91 8.42
C GLY A 117 13.38 0.72 8.08
N ILE A 118 12.25 0.98 7.42
CA ILE A 118 11.29 -0.02 6.90
C ILE A 118 11.30 -0.01 5.37
#